data_AF-A0A673MN72-F1
#
_entry.id   AF-A0A673MN72-F1
#
_cell.length_a   1.000
_cell.length_b   1.000
_cell.length_c   1.000
_cell.angle_alpha   90.00
_cell.angle_beta   90.00
_cell.angle_gamma   90.00
#
_symmetry.space_group_name_H-M   'P 1'
#
loop_
_entity.id
_entity.type
_entity.pdbx_description
1 polymer ?
#
loop_
_entity_poly.entity_id
_entity_poly.type
_entity_poly.pdbx_seq_one_letter_code
_entity_poly.pdbx_strand_id
1 'polypeptide(L)'
;MHCLVARINHKTLIVICAVFALITILLWNKCSSDKDLPTQIRPQLEFAPTPEKDEDNGQAPEAPPGSKEVTYEQIDCLINEDVIIKGRREGGEVYLPFSWVERYFDVYGHLVQYDGTERFEFSHSYSRVYAQREPYHPDGVFMSFEGYNVEVRDRVKCISGVEGVPISTQWGPQGYFYPIQIAQYGLSHYSKNLTEKPPDIKIYGVSEEKEGGSSPWVVPKGCTLSKLQDQGRFGFAHHFVTAENPDGVSLVLDNAKDFVLTFDVKFVSNGSVSVVLETTEKGPPYILHYITSPLLLSFKDREVIYGIGSRASWSTVSRDLVTDLRKGVGLSNTKVVKATKIMPRCVVQLVLRGSGCISNITVSSTAHMAPFFAASDWLLHNQDEHGGWPIKVTRKLGEGFKSLEPGWYSAMAQGQAMSTLVRTYLVTHNPAYLGAAIRATSPFKRTSEHGGVKATFMNKYDWYEEYPTTPSSFVLNGFIYSLIGLYDVAETAGNKLGREAGVLFSQGLESLKAMLPLFDTGSGTVYDLRHFTLGLAPNLARWDYHTTHINQLQLLASIDSAPIFREYVKRWKTYLKGGRAKHN
;
A
#
# COMPACT_ATOMS: atom_id res chain seq x y z
N MET A 1 25.49 -46.14 -27.77
CA MET A 1 26.03 -46.32 -26.40
C MET A 1 24.92 -46.87 -25.53
N HIS A 2 25.08 -48.08 -25.00
CA HIS A 2 24.13 -48.73 -24.10
C HIS A 2 24.08 -48.00 -22.75
N CYS A 3 22.91 -47.50 -22.33
CA CYS A 3 22.70 -47.00 -20.97
C CYS A 3 22.26 -48.14 -20.06
N LEU A 4 23.16 -48.56 -19.16
CA LEU A 4 22.83 -49.41 -18.01
C LEU A 4 21.96 -48.62 -17.03
N VAL A 5 20.69 -49.02 -16.92
CA VAL A 5 19.83 -48.61 -15.80
C VAL A 5 20.18 -49.47 -14.59
N ALA A 6 21.07 -48.97 -13.73
CA ALA A 6 21.29 -49.56 -12.42
C ALA A 6 20.10 -49.20 -11.51
N ARG A 7 19.29 -50.21 -11.14
CA ARG A 7 18.27 -50.06 -10.10
C ARG A 7 18.96 -49.86 -8.75
N ILE A 8 19.09 -48.61 -8.31
CA ILE A 8 19.60 -48.27 -6.98
C ILE A 8 18.51 -48.61 -5.96
N ASN A 9 18.84 -49.49 -5.03
CA ASN A 9 17.96 -49.89 -3.93
C ASN A 9 17.66 -48.67 -3.02
N HIS A 10 16.39 -48.48 -2.64
CA HIS A 10 15.93 -47.43 -1.72
C HIS A 10 16.83 -47.30 -0.48
N LYS A 11 17.31 -48.44 0.06
CA LYS A 11 18.15 -48.44 1.27
C LYS A 11 19.50 -47.77 1.02
N THR A 12 20.05 -47.94 -0.18
CA THR A 12 21.29 -47.30 -0.60
C THR A 12 21.10 -45.80 -0.81
N LEU A 13 19.95 -45.37 -1.32
CA LEU A 13 19.64 -43.94 -1.50
C LEU A 13 19.53 -43.22 -0.15
N ILE A 14 18.89 -43.83 0.84
CA ILE A 14 18.78 -43.27 2.20
C ILE A 14 20.15 -43.11 2.85
N VAL A 15 21.03 -44.11 2.70
CA VAL A 15 22.41 -44.03 3.22
C VAL A 15 23.19 -42.91 2.54
N ILE A 16 23.07 -42.76 1.22
CA ILE A 16 23.72 -41.67 0.49
C ILE A 16 23.21 -40.30 0.96
N CYS A 17 21.89 -40.14 1.14
CA CYS A 17 21.31 -38.90 1.66
C CYS A 17 21.78 -38.58 3.10
N ALA A 18 21.88 -39.59 3.96
CA ALA A 18 22.36 -39.42 5.33
C ALA A 18 23.84 -39.01 5.38
N VAL A 19 24.69 -39.62 4.53
CA VAL A 19 26.10 -39.24 4.40
C VAL A 19 26.24 -37.81 3.86
N PHE A 20 25.42 -37.43 2.88
CA PHE A 20 25.43 -36.07 2.34
C PHE A 20 25.03 -35.03 3.41
N ALA A 21 23.99 -35.32 4.20
CA ALA A 21 23.56 -34.45 5.30
C ALA A 21 24.67 -34.30 6.36
N LEU A 22 25.36 -35.39 6.71
CA LEU A 22 26.46 -35.37 7.67
C LEU A 22 27.65 -34.54 7.17
N ILE A 23 28.02 -34.70 5.89
CA ILE A 23 29.09 -33.90 5.25
C ILE A 23 28.70 -32.42 5.23
N THR A 24 27.44 -32.11 4.95
CA THR A 24 26.95 -30.72 4.91
C THR A 24 27.02 -30.06 6.29
N ILE A 25 26.66 -30.79 7.36
CA ILE A 25 26.76 -30.30 8.75
C ILE A 25 28.23 -30.11 9.17
N LEU A 26 29.11 -31.04 8.80
CA LEU A 26 30.55 -30.95 9.10
C LEU A 26 31.23 -29.78 8.37
N LEU A 27 30.83 -29.50 7.12
CA LEU A 27 31.31 -28.35 6.36
C LEU A 27 30.76 -27.03 6.92
N TRP A 28 29.51 -27.00 7.36
CA TRP A 28 28.91 -25.82 8.00
C TRP A 28 29.62 -25.45 9.30
N ASN A 29 29.96 -26.45 10.13
CA ASN A 29 30.70 -26.22 11.37
C ASN A 29 32.17 -25.82 11.13
N LYS A 30 32.78 -26.22 10.01
CA LYS A 30 34.14 -25.77 9.63
C LYS A 30 34.19 -24.35 9.05
N CYS A 31 33.12 -23.86 8.42
CA CYS A 31 33.07 -22.50 7.87
C CYS A 31 32.72 -21.41 8.91
N SER A 32 32.33 -21.79 10.13
CA SER A 32 32.03 -20.84 11.21
C SER A 32 33.25 -20.47 12.07
N SER A 33 34.42 -21.04 11.77
CA SER A 33 35.66 -20.82 12.53
C SER A 33 36.78 -20.42 11.58
N ASP A 34 36.68 -19.24 10.98
CA ASP A 34 37.83 -18.40 10.58
C ASP A 34 37.34 -17.15 9.84
N LYS A 35 37.43 -15.99 10.51
CA LYS A 35 37.75 -14.68 9.95
C LYS A 35 37.88 -13.64 11.08
N ASP A 36 39.12 -13.37 11.43
CA ASP A 36 39.55 -12.29 12.33
C ASP A 36 39.74 -10.94 11.60
N LEU A 37 39.74 -9.88 12.44
CA LEU A 37 40.07 -8.44 12.30
C LEU A 37 38.98 -7.40 11.93
N PRO A 38 39.02 -6.17 12.51
CA PRO A 38 39.50 -5.75 13.83
C PRO A 38 38.49 -4.90 14.63
N THR A 39 38.46 -5.09 15.95
CA THR A 39 37.53 -4.45 16.89
C THR A 39 38.04 -3.08 17.35
N GLN A 40 37.27 -2.01 17.09
CA GLN A 40 37.42 -0.74 17.80
C GLN A 40 36.87 -0.86 19.23
N ILE A 41 37.68 -0.36 20.16
CA ILE A 41 37.56 -0.44 21.62
C ILE A 41 36.24 0.20 22.11
N ARG A 42 35.50 -0.53 22.95
CA ARG A 42 34.45 0.00 23.84
C ARG A 42 34.80 -0.43 25.27
N PRO A 43 34.71 0.43 26.29
CA PRO A 43 35.26 0.13 27.62
C PRO A 43 34.47 -0.99 28.32
N GLN A 44 35.19 -1.96 28.90
CA GLN A 44 34.64 -2.92 29.86
C GLN A 44 34.41 -2.23 31.20
N LEU A 45 33.22 -2.44 31.80
CA LEU A 45 33.01 -2.24 33.22
C LEU A 45 33.80 -3.33 33.98
N GLU A 46 34.64 -2.92 34.91
CA GLU A 46 35.32 -3.79 35.87
C GLU A 46 34.30 -4.49 36.77
N PHE A 47 34.40 -5.82 36.86
CA PHE A 47 33.77 -6.61 37.91
C PHE A 47 34.62 -6.48 39.19
N ALA A 48 33.96 -6.17 40.31
CA ALA A 48 34.59 -6.11 41.61
C ALA A 48 35.06 -7.52 42.08
N PRO A 49 36.11 -7.62 42.93
CA PRO A 49 36.67 -8.90 43.33
C PRO A 49 35.75 -9.65 44.32
N THR A 50 35.72 -10.98 44.17
CA THR A 50 35.22 -11.94 45.15
C THR A 50 36.04 -11.88 46.46
N PRO A 51 35.41 -11.87 47.64
CA PRO A 51 36.12 -12.10 48.90
C PRO A 51 36.36 -13.59 49.15
N GLU A 52 37.51 -13.86 49.74
CA GLU A 52 38.01 -15.18 50.14
C GLU A 52 37.16 -15.85 51.22
N LYS A 53 37.26 -17.18 51.27
CA LYS A 53 36.68 -18.03 52.33
C LYS A 53 37.50 -17.88 53.61
N ASP A 54 36.84 -17.53 54.71
CA ASP A 54 37.31 -17.82 56.06
C ASP A 54 36.32 -18.74 56.78
N GLU A 55 36.90 -19.64 57.57
CA GLU A 55 36.28 -20.80 58.20
C GLU A 55 35.35 -20.47 59.38
N ASP A 56 34.48 -21.44 59.63
CA ASP A 56 33.44 -21.57 60.65
C ASP A 56 33.88 -21.18 62.08
N ASN A 57 33.07 -20.34 62.73
CA ASN A 57 32.99 -20.32 64.19
C ASN A 57 31.56 -20.01 64.61
N GLY A 58 30.91 -21.01 65.21
CA GLY A 58 29.48 -21.01 65.52
C GLY A 58 29.03 -19.92 66.49
N GLN A 59 28.03 -19.17 66.07
CA GLN A 59 26.93 -18.62 66.87
C GLN A 59 25.95 -17.96 65.90
N ALA A 60 24.67 -18.35 65.95
CA ALA A 60 23.63 -17.72 65.14
C ALA A 60 23.49 -16.23 65.56
N PRO A 61 23.72 -15.26 64.66
CA PRO A 61 23.39 -13.87 64.95
C PRO A 61 21.90 -13.67 64.67
N GLU A 62 21.20 -13.14 65.67
CA GLU A 62 19.79 -12.75 65.64
C GLU A 62 19.41 -11.98 64.36
N ALA A 63 18.19 -12.21 63.89
CA ALA A 63 17.62 -11.50 62.75
C ALA A 63 17.67 -9.97 62.97
N PRO A 64 18.15 -9.18 61.98
CA PRO A 64 18.11 -7.73 62.10
C PRO A 64 16.65 -7.27 62.17
N PRO A 65 16.30 -6.33 63.08
CA PRO A 65 14.94 -5.82 63.18
C PRO A 65 14.64 -4.92 61.97
N GLY A 66 13.66 -5.33 61.16
CA GLY A 66 12.97 -4.44 60.24
C GLY A 66 13.45 -4.46 58.79
N SER A 67 13.29 -5.58 58.08
CA SER A 67 12.90 -5.47 56.67
C SER A 67 11.51 -4.85 56.66
N LYS A 68 11.40 -3.52 56.54
CA LYS A 68 10.12 -2.89 56.25
C LYS A 68 9.63 -3.55 54.96
N GLU A 69 8.61 -4.41 55.05
CA GLU A 69 7.85 -4.85 53.89
C GLU A 69 7.46 -3.57 53.16
N VAL A 70 8.01 -3.37 51.97
CA VAL A 70 7.68 -2.21 51.16
C VAL A 70 6.27 -2.46 50.65
N THR A 71 5.29 -1.89 51.35
CA THR A 71 3.89 -2.11 51.04
C THR A 71 3.53 -1.45 49.72
N TYR A 72 3.06 -2.26 48.77
CA TYR A 72 2.46 -1.77 47.54
C TYR A 72 1.10 -1.16 47.86
N GLU A 73 1.01 0.17 47.84
CA GLU A 73 -0.19 0.91 48.26
C GLU A 73 -0.74 1.82 47.16
N GLN A 74 -2.03 2.14 47.24
CA GLN A 74 -2.65 3.13 46.36
C GLN A 74 -2.37 4.54 46.88
N ILE A 75 -2.03 5.45 45.98
CA ILE A 75 -1.80 6.88 46.27
C ILE A 75 -2.58 7.75 45.29
N ASP A 76 -2.95 8.95 45.74
CA ASP A 76 -3.55 9.99 44.91
C ASP A 76 -2.45 10.82 44.24
N CYS A 77 -2.48 10.90 42.91
CA CYS A 77 -1.54 11.71 42.12
C CYS A 77 -2.27 12.93 41.56
N LEU A 78 -1.94 14.12 42.05
CA LEU A 78 -2.46 15.39 41.53
C LEU A 78 -1.66 15.82 40.29
N ILE A 79 -2.32 15.89 39.15
CA ILE A 79 -1.72 16.24 37.86
C ILE A 79 -1.98 17.72 37.57
N ASN A 80 -0.91 18.51 37.48
CA ASN A 80 -0.94 19.95 37.16
C ASN A 80 -1.95 20.77 37.98
N GLU A 81 -2.15 20.40 39.25
CA GLU A 81 -3.10 21.06 40.16
C GLU A 81 -4.59 20.98 39.71
N ASP A 82 -4.92 20.08 38.79
CA ASP A 82 -6.25 20.01 38.16
C ASP A 82 -6.97 18.69 38.45
N VAL A 83 -6.37 17.56 38.03
CA VAL A 83 -7.03 16.25 38.09
C VAL A 83 -6.29 15.31 39.03
N ILE A 84 -7.02 14.63 39.91
CA ILE A 84 -6.49 13.55 40.75
C ILE A 84 -6.72 12.20 40.06
N ILE A 85 -5.64 11.45 39.86
CA ILE A 85 -5.68 10.05 39.39
C ILE A 85 -5.22 9.09 40.49
N LYS A 86 -5.56 7.80 40.36
CA LYS A 86 -5.11 6.76 41.29
C LYS A 86 -3.83 6.10 40.78
N GLY A 87 -2.73 6.34 41.47
CA GLY A 87 -1.44 5.71 41.25
C GLY A 87 -1.18 4.53 42.19
N ARG A 88 0.07 4.07 42.18
CA ARG A 88 0.59 3.05 43.10
C ARG A 88 1.94 3.50 43.63
N ARG A 89 2.26 3.14 44.86
CA ARG A 89 3.52 3.47 45.51
C ARG A 89 4.14 2.22 46.09
N GLU A 90 5.45 2.07 45.88
CA GLU A 90 6.25 1.03 46.51
C GLU A 90 7.50 1.71 47.08
N GLY A 91 7.45 2.04 48.37
CA GLY A 91 8.55 2.73 49.05
C GLY A 91 8.72 4.17 48.57
N GLY A 92 9.83 4.45 47.88
CA GLY A 92 10.12 5.75 47.29
C GLY A 92 9.58 5.94 45.87
N GLU A 93 9.24 4.86 45.17
CA GLU A 93 8.80 4.87 43.77
C GLU A 93 7.29 5.10 43.65
N VAL A 94 6.90 5.87 42.63
CA VAL A 94 5.49 6.14 42.29
C VAL A 94 5.23 5.66 40.87
N TYR A 95 4.24 4.79 40.72
CA TYR A 95 3.81 4.22 39.45
C TYR A 95 2.50 4.88 39.02
N LEU A 96 2.48 5.37 37.78
CA LEU A 96 1.30 5.97 37.17
C LEU A 96 0.60 4.95 36.26
N PRO A 97 -0.75 4.93 36.25
CA PRO A 97 -1.49 4.01 35.40
C PRO A 97 -1.27 4.33 33.92
N PHE A 98 -0.92 3.32 33.12
CA PHE A 98 -0.65 3.53 31.69
C PHE A 98 -1.87 4.08 30.93
N SER A 99 -3.10 3.78 31.36
CA SER A 99 -4.32 4.36 30.77
C SER A 99 -4.39 5.89 30.84
N TRP A 100 -3.73 6.50 31.83
CA TRP A 100 -3.54 7.95 31.90
C TRP A 100 -2.35 8.39 31.05
N VAL A 101 -1.20 7.70 31.15
CA VAL A 101 0.02 8.01 30.39
C VAL A 101 -0.25 8.03 28.88
N GLU A 102 -0.96 7.02 28.37
CA GLU A 102 -1.36 6.84 26.97
C GLU A 102 -2.06 8.09 26.44
N ARG A 103 -3.07 8.58 27.16
CA ARG A 103 -3.89 9.74 26.76
C ARG A 103 -3.19 11.06 26.97
N TYR A 104 -2.46 11.19 28.07
CA TYR A 104 -1.82 12.45 28.46
C TYR A 104 -0.62 12.78 27.58
N PHE A 105 0.20 11.78 27.23
CA PHE A 105 1.38 11.96 26.38
C PHE A 105 1.17 11.58 24.92
N ASP A 106 -0.03 11.11 24.53
CA ASP A 106 -0.36 10.59 23.19
C ASP A 106 0.65 9.53 22.70
N VAL A 107 0.85 8.53 23.55
CA VAL A 107 1.78 7.39 23.34
C VAL A 107 1.01 6.07 23.33
N TYR A 108 1.67 4.97 22.96
CA TYR A 108 1.01 3.71 22.66
C TYR A 108 1.59 2.56 23.48
N GLY A 109 0.75 1.60 23.87
CA GLY A 109 1.25 0.41 24.54
C GLY A 109 0.21 -0.69 24.69
N HIS A 110 0.67 -1.93 24.77
CA HIS A 110 -0.19 -3.10 24.93
C HIS A 110 0.58 -4.26 25.57
N LEU A 111 -0.15 -5.20 26.16
CA LEU A 111 0.40 -6.45 26.67
C LEU A 111 0.53 -7.47 25.53
N VAL A 112 1.68 -8.11 25.45
CA VAL A 112 1.98 -9.17 24.47
C VAL A 112 2.34 -10.45 25.22
N GLN A 113 1.67 -11.53 24.86
CA GLN A 113 1.96 -12.85 25.40
C GLN A 113 3.12 -13.50 24.63
N TYR A 114 4.18 -13.85 25.34
CA TYR A 114 5.24 -14.73 24.87
C TYR A 114 5.12 -16.08 25.58
N ASP A 115 5.89 -17.08 25.12
CA ASP A 115 5.88 -18.44 25.68
C ASP A 115 6.09 -18.43 27.21
N GLY A 116 4.98 -18.49 27.96
CA GLY A 116 4.92 -18.48 29.41
C GLY A 116 5.12 -17.13 30.13
N THR A 117 5.32 -16.01 29.42
CA THR A 117 5.54 -14.69 30.04
C THR A 117 4.78 -13.59 29.31
N GLU A 118 4.11 -12.71 30.05
CA GLU A 118 3.48 -11.50 29.51
C GLU A 118 4.44 -10.31 29.59
N ARG A 119 4.50 -9.49 28.53
CA ARG A 119 5.33 -8.29 28.48
C ARG A 119 4.52 -7.09 28.01
N PHE A 120 4.63 -5.98 28.71
CA PHE A 120 4.12 -4.70 28.25
C PHE A 120 5.08 -4.08 27.22
N GLU A 121 4.60 -3.80 26.02
CA GLU A 121 5.36 -3.13 24.97
C GLU A 121 4.91 -1.69 24.81
N PHE A 122 5.81 -0.76 25.13
CA PHE A 122 5.61 0.68 24.95
C PHE A 122 6.15 1.14 23.59
N SER A 123 5.43 2.06 22.94
CA SER A 123 5.92 2.77 21.76
C SER A 123 5.53 4.25 21.81
N HIS A 124 6.49 5.11 21.47
CA HIS A 124 6.23 6.56 21.34
C HIS A 124 5.42 6.90 20.09
N SER A 125 5.44 6.03 19.07
CA SER A 125 4.76 6.24 17.79
C SER A 125 4.27 4.91 17.20
N TYR A 126 3.31 4.93 16.28
CA TYR A 126 2.71 3.71 15.71
C TYR A 126 3.21 3.34 14.31
N SER A 127 3.90 4.25 13.61
CA SER A 127 4.31 4.05 12.21
C SER A 127 5.79 3.72 12.09
N ARG A 128 6.17 2.99 11.02
CA ARG A 128 7.55 2.54 10.78
C ARG A 128 8.12 3.21 9.53
N VAL A 129 9.42 3.51 9.57
CA VAL A 129 10.17 4.03 8.42
C VAL A 129 10.49 2.88 7.49
N TYR A 130 10.38 3.14 6.19
CA TYR A 130 10.71 2.17 5.15
C TYR A 130 12.22 1.90 5.08
N ALA A 131 12.58 0.63 5.04
CA ALA A 131 13.96 0.19 4.86
C ALA A 131 14.31 0.20 3.37
N GLN A 132 14.69 1.37 2.85
CA GLN A 132 15.18 1.52 1.47
C GLN A 132 16.37 0.60 1.22
N ARG A 133 16.30 -0.21 0.16
CA ARG A 133 17.31 -1.21 -0.20
C ARG A 133 18.38 -0.68 -1.15
N GLU A 134 18.02 0.30 -1.97
CA GLU A 134 18.87 0.85 -3.03
C GLU A 134 18.53 2.30 -3.35
N PRO A 135 19.42 3.07 -4.00
CA PRO A 135 19.11 4.41 -4.49
C PRO A 135 17.89 4.42 -5.42
N TYR A 136 17.09 5.48 -5.33
CA TYR A 136 15.88 5.59 -6.12
C TYR A 136 16.17 5.77 -7.61
N HIS A 137 15.39 5.09 -8.45
CA HIS A 137 15.41 5.19 -9.91
C HIS A 137 13.97 5.08 -10.46
N PRO A 138 13.65 5.72 -11.61
CA PRO A 138 12.27 5.81 -12.11
C PRO A 138 11.61 4.47 -12.49
N ASP A 139 12.38 3.44 -12.87
CA ASP A 139 11.92 2.07 -13.16
C ASP A 139 11.85 1.17 -11.90
N GLY A 140 12.27 1.69 -10.74
CA GLY A 140 12.26 0.96 -9.49
C GLY A 140 10.94 1.06 -8.71
N VAL A 141 10.94 0.43 -7.54
CA VAL A 141 9.88 0.57 -6.52
C VAL A 141 9.63 2.04 -6.21
N PHE A 142 8.36 2.45 -6.17
CA PHE A 142 8.00 3.81 -5.83
C PHE A 142 8.01 4.02 -4.31
N MET A 143 9.15 4.49 -3.79
CA MET A 143 9.35 4.77 -2.37
C MET A 143 9.02 3.54 -1.50
N SER A 144 7.94 3.59 -0.70
CA SER A 144 7.50 2.52 0.20
C SER A 144 6.21 1.84 -0.28
N PHE A 145 5.83 1.99 -1.55
CA PHE A 145 4.49 1.63 -2.01
C PHE A 145 4.30 0.11 -2.20
N GLU A 146 5.36 -0.68 -2.15
CA GLU A 146 5.25 -2.15 -2.05
C GLU A 146 4.42 -2.58 -0.83
N GLY A 147 4.48 -1.84 0.28
CA GLY A 147 3.69 -2.10 1.49
C GLY A 147 2.31 -1.45 1.50
N TYR A 148 1.92 -0.72 0.44
CA TYR A 148 0.66 0.02 0.42
C TYR A 148 -0.45 -0.82 -0.16
N ASN A 149 -1.52 -1.08 0.59
CA ASN A 149 -2.76 -1.65 0.06
C ASN A 149 -3.78 -0.52 -0.09
N VAL A 150 -3.98 -0.04 -1.32
CA VAL A 150 -4.78 1.17 -1.57
C VAL A 150 -6.26 0.85 -1.53
N GLU A 151 -6.63 -0.23 -2.20
CA GLU A 151 -7.96 -0.78 -2.37
C GLU A 151 -8.65 -1.13 -1.05
N VAL A 152 -7.90 -1.54 -0.01
CA VAL A 152 -8.48 -1.87 1.29
C VAL A 152 -8.89 -0.64 2.11
N ARG A 153 -8.41 0.56 1.76
CA ARG A 153 -8.73 1.79 2.48
C ARG A 153 -10.23 2.04 2.46
N ASP A 154 -10.77 2.50 3.58
CA ASP A 154 -12.20 2.76 3.80
C ASP A 154 -12.79 3.81 2.85
N ARG A 155 -11.98 4.79 2.45
CA ARG A 155 -12.32 5.82 1.47
C ARG A 155 -12.34 5.32 0.02
N VAL A 156 -11.88 4.11 -0.27
CA VAL A 156 -12.08 3.46 -1.58
C VAL A 156 -13.43 2.78 -1.56
N LYS A 157 -14.40 3.32 -2.30
CA LYS A 157 -15.76 2.79 -2.40
C LYS A 157 -15.75 1.40 -3.03
N CYS A 158 -15.07 1.26 -4.16
CA CYS A 158 -14.87 0.03 -4.90
C CYS A 158 -13.82 0.23 -6.01
N ILE A 159 -13.44 -0.85 -6.70
CA ILE A 159 -12.72 -0.78 -7.97
C ILE A 159 -13.76 -0.76 -9.09
N SER A 160 -13.78 0.30 -9.90
CA SER A 160 -14.73 0.44 -11.01
C SER A 160 -14.67 -0.79 -11.93
N GLY A 161 -15.83 -1.36 -12.28
CA GLY A 161 -15.89 -2.47 -13.24
C GLY A 161 -15.62 -2.02 -14.68
N VAL A 162 -15.93 -0.76 -15.00
CA VAL A 162 -15.69 -0.17 -16.32
C VAL A 162 -14.20 0.19 -16.49
N GLU A 163 -13.68 0.97 -15.53
CA GLU A 163 -12.34 1.58 -15.65
C GLU A 163 -11.22 0.75 -15.01
N GLY A 164 -11.54 -0.22 -14.15
CA GLY A 164 -10.52 -1.02 -13.45
C GLY A 164 -9.71 -0.26 -12.39
N VAL A 165 -10.14 0.94 -11.99
CA VAL A 165 -9.44 1.81 -11.02
C VAL A 165 -10.34 2.19 -9.83
N PRO A 166 -9.77 2.59 -8.68
CA PRO A 166 -10.56 2.90 -7.50
C PRO A 166 -11.44 4.15 -7.64
N ILE A 167 -12.63 4.08 -7.03
CA ILE A 167 -13.52 5.22 -6.79
C ILE A 167 -13.35 5.70 -5.35
N SER A 168 -13.05 6.99 -5.17
CA SER A 168 -12.87 7.61 -3.86
C SER A 168 -14.18 8.17 -3.33
N THR A 169 -14.36 8.13 -2.01
CA THR A 169 -15.42 8.85 -1.28
C THR A 169 -14.87 9.84 -0.26
N GLN A 170 -13.56 10.11 -0.31
CA GLN A 170 -12.82 10.87 0.71
C GLN A 170 -13.45 12.22 1.06
N TRP A 171 -13.96 12.96 0.07
CA TRP A 171 -14.61 14.26 0.31
C TRP A 171 -16.11 14.29 -0.02
N GLY A 172 -16.66 13.24 -0.62
CA GLY A 172 -18.07 13.16 -0.99
C GLY A 172 -18.56 11.71 -1.10
N PRO A 173 -19.74 11.37 -0.53
CA PRO A 173 -20.25 10.00 -0.50
C PRO A 173 -20.69 9.46 -1.88
N GLN A 174 -20.92 10.35 -2.85
CA GLN A 174 -21.34 10.02 -4.21
C GLN A 174 -20.33 9.12 -4.95
N GLY A 175 -19.06 9.17 -4.57
CA GLY A 175 -17.99 8.51 -5.29
C GLY A 175 -17.48 9.36 -6.46
N TYR A 176 -16.16 9.47 -6.60
CA TYR A 176 -15.52 10.15 -7.73
C TYR A 176 -14.15 9.55 -8.00
N PHE A 177 -13.71 9.62 -9.25
CA PHE A 177 -12.33 9.28 -9.60
C PHE A 177 -11.39 10.32 -9.02
N TYR A 178 -10.43 9.88 -8.22
CA TYR A 178 -9.46 10.76 -7.58
C TYR A 178 -8.05 10.41 -8.08
N PRO A 179 -7.40 11.27 -8.89
CA PRO A 179 -6.15 10.94 -9.59
C PRO A 179 -5.03 10.47 -8.66
N ILE A 180 -4.91 11.07 -7.47
CA ILE A 180 -3.93 10.65 -6.44
C ILE A 180 -4.16 9.20 -6.01
N GLN A 181 -5.41 8.81 -5.77
CA GLN A 181 -5.73 7.45 -5.34
C GLN A 181 -5.50 6.44 -6.47
N ILE A 182 -5.80 6.83 -7.72
CA ILE A 182 -5.60 6.00 -8.92
C ILE A 182 -4.11 5.80 -9.19
N ALA A 183 -3.31 6.86 -9.14
CA ALA A 183 -1.86 6.78 -9.29
C ALA A 183 -1.22 5.94 -8.17
N GLN A 184 -1.65 6.12 -6.90
CA GLN A 184 -1.18 5.28 -5.79
C GLN A 184 -1.52 3.81 -5.97
N TYR A 185 -2.73 3.52 -6.47
CA TYR A 185 -3.15 2.16 -6.79
C TYR A 185 -2.19 1.54 -7.81
N GLY A 186 -1.96 2.21 -8.94
CA GLY A 186 -1.00 1.77 -9.96
C GLY A 186 0.42 1.60 -9.43
N LEU A 187 0.99 2.63 -8.79
CA LEU A 187 2.36 2.62 -8.26
C LEU A 187 2.58 1.54 -7.19
N SER A 188 1.58 1.27 -6.35
CA SER A 188 1.66 0.21 -5.35
C SER A 188 1.66 -1.18 -5.99
N HIS A 189 0.80 -1.42 -6.97
CA HIS A 189 0.81 -2.68 -7.70
C HIS A 189 2.11 -2.87 -8.51
N TYR A 190 2.59 -1.83 -9.18
CA TYR A 190 3.90 -1.85 -9.84
C TYR A 190 5.03 -2.25 -8.88
N SER A 191 5.07 -1.61 -7.70
CA SER A 191 6.08 -1.89 -6.68
C SER A 191 5.98 -3.31 -6.12
N LYS A 192 4.77 -3.82 -5.88
CA LYS A 192 4.54 -5.22 -5.48
C LYS A 192 4.98 -6.21 -6.55
N ASN A 193 4.74 -5.91 -7.83
CA ASN A 193 5.19 -6.75 -8.95
C ASN A 193 6.71 -6.97 -8.95
N LEU A 194 7.48 -5.96 -8.51
CA LEU A 194 8.94 -6.04 -8.43
C LEU A 194 9.46 -6.80 -7.21
N THR A 195 8.63 -7.00 -6.18
CA THR A 195 9.10 -7.39 -4.83
C THR A 195 8.45 -8.66 -4.30
N GLU A 196 7.21 -8.94 -4.71
CA GLU A 196 6.53 -10.19 -4.42
C GLU A 196 6.99 -11.31 -5.35
N LYS A 197 6.72 -12.56 -4.94
CA LYS A 197 7.01 -13.73 -5.77
C LYS A 197 6.10 -13.72 -7.01
N PRO A 198 6.54 -14.28 -8.15
CA PRO A 198 5.68 -14.48 -9.31
C PRO A 198 4.38 -15.20 -8.92
N PRO A 199 3.23 -14.81 -9.50
CA PRO A 199 1.95 -15.37 -9.09
C PRO A 199 1.83 -16.83 -9.52
N ASP A 200 1.19 -17.63 -8.67
CA ASP A 200 0.68 -18.94 -9.08
C ASP A 200 -0.54 -18.68 -9.98
N ILE A 201 -0.58 -19.29 -11.17
CA ILE A 201 -1.66 -19.09 -12.15
C ILE A 201 -2.27 -20.44 -12.51
N LYS A 202 -3.57 -20.59 -12.31
CA LYS A 202 -4.35 -21.75 -12.77
C LYS A 202 -5.26 -21.34 -13.93
N ILE A 203 -5.13 -22.04 -15.05
CA ILE A 203 -5.90 -21.80 -16.28
C ILE A 203 -7.12 -22.73 -16.30
N TYR A 204 -8.26 -22.20 -16.72
CA TYR A 204 -9.53 -22.91 -16.78
C TYR A 204 -10.18 -22.83 -18.15
N GLY A 205 -11.14 -23.72 -18.39
CA GLY A 205 -11.92 -23.75 -19.62
C GLY A 205 -11.18 -24.30 -20.85
N VAL A 206 -9.94 -24.77 -20.68
CA VAL A 206 -9.19 -25.48 -21.72
C VAL A 206 -9.41 -26.98 -21.55
N SER A 207 -9.88 -27.66 -22.60
CA SER A 207 -9.93 -29.12 -22.66
C SER A 207 -8.57 -29.61 -23.17
N GLU A 208 -7.79 -30.32 -22.35
CA GLU A 208 -6.86 -31.30 -22.92
C GLU A 208 -7.75 -32.39 -23.53
N GLU A 209 -7.76 -32.52 -24.86
CA GLU A 209 -8.35 -33.68 -25.54
C GLU A 209 -7.52 -34.93 -25.18
N LYS A 210 -7.63 -35.41 -23.94
CA LYS A 210 -7.35 -36.80 -23.62
C LYS A 210 -8.62 -37.56 -23.91
N GLU A 211 -8.54 -38.53 -24.80
CA GLU A 211 -9.62 -39.44 -25.16
C GLU A 211 -10.36 -39.90 -23.88
N GLY A 212 -11.60 -39.46 -23.70
CA GLY A 212 -12.47 -39.84 -22.58
C GLY A 212 -12.72 -38.80 -21.48
N GLY A 213 -12.14 -37.60 -21.52
CA GLY A 213 -12.43 -36.54 -20.54
C GLY A 213 -13.79 -35.86 -20.73
N SER A 214 -14.59 -35.68 -19.66
CA SER A 214 -15.81 -34.87 -19.69
C SER A 214 -15.48 -33.38 -19.77
N SER A 215 -16.21 -32.61 -20.59
CA SER A 215 -16.06 -31.15 -20.64
C SER A 215 -16.22 -30.52 -19.24
N PRO A 216 -15.36 -29.59 -18.82
CA PRO A 216 -15.50 -28.89 -17.55
C PRO A 216 -16.67 -27.89 -17.54
N TRP A 217 -17.31 -27.69 -18.69
CA TRP A 217 -18.46 -26.82 -18.86
C TRP A 217 -19.77 -27.60 -18.70
N VAL A 218 -20.69 -27.03 -17.92
CA VAL A 218 -22.08 -27.48 -17.83
C VAL A 218 -22.92 -26.57 -18.72
N VAL A 219 -23.58 -27.16 -19.71
CA VAL A 219 -24.41 -26.45 -20.69
C VAL A 219 -25.86 -26.92 -20.52
N PRO A 220 -26.72 -26.14 -19.85
CA PRO A 220 -28.14 -26.48 -19.68
C PRO A 220 -28.90 -26.54 -21.01
N LYS A 221 -30.07 -27.19 -21.00
CA LYS A 221 -30.98 -27.18 -22.16
C LYS A 221 -31.33 -25.74 -22.55
N GLY A 222 -31.25 -25.44 -23.84
CA GLY A 222 -31.48 -24.10 -24.39
C GLY A 222 -30.23 -23.21 -24.46
N CYS A 223 -29.13 -23.62 -23.83
CA CYS A 223 -27.84 -22.94 -23.95
C CYS A 223 -26.96 -23.61 -25.02
N THR A 224 -26.05 -22.84 -25.62
CA THR A 224 -25.01 -23.35 -26.52
C THR A 224 -23.64 -22.86 -26.07
N LEU A 225 -22.64 -23.71 -26.24
CA LEU A 225 -21.23 -23.39 -26.06
C LEU A 225 -20.45 -24.03 -27.21
N SER A 226 -19.80 -23.22 -28.04
CA SER A 226 -18.99 -23.70 -29.15
C SER A 226 -17.57 -23.13 -29.09
N LYS A 227 -16.59 -23.97 -29.41
CA LYS A 227 -15.18 -23.58 -29.52
C LYS A 227 -14.99 -22.85 -30.85
N LEU A 228 -14.54 -21.62 -30.80
CA LEU A 228 -14.19 -20.80 -31.96
C LEU A 228 -12.68 -20.59 -32.01
N GLN A 229 -12.12 -20.69 -33.22
CA GLN A 229 -10.78 -20.22 -33.51
C GLN A 229 -10.90 -18.81 -34.08
N ASP A 230 -10.53 -17.81 -33.28
CA ASP A 230 -10.60 -16.41 -33.70
C ASP A 230 -9.37 -16.10 -34.58
N GLN A 231 -9.58 -15.76 -35.85
CA GLN A 231 -8.51 -15.50 -36.83
C GLN A 231 -7.57 -14.35 -36.42
N GLY A 232 -7.97 -13.50 -35.46
CA GLY A 232 -7.17 -12.40 -34.94
C GLY A 232 -6.39 -12.68 -33.65
N ARG A 233 -6.49 -13.87 -33.04
CA ARG A 233 -5.83 -14.19 -31.76
C ARG A 233 -5.13 -15.55 -31.78
N PHE A 234 -4.02 -15.64 -31.06
CA PHE A 234 -3.40 -16.93 -30.74
C PHE A 234 -4.23 -17.61 -29.64
N GLY A 235 -5.07 -18.59 -30.01
CA GLY A 235 -5.83 -19.41 -29.06
C GLY A 235 -7.26 -19.72 -29.49
N PHE A 236 -7.98 -20.44 -28.62
CA PHE A 236 -9.40 -20.73 -28.80
C PHE A 236 -10.23 -19.86 -27.84
N ALA A 237 -11.39 -19.40 -28.32
CA ALA A 237 -12.41 -18.76 -27.52
C ALA A 237 -13.65 -19.65 -27.45
N HIS A 238 -14.43 -19.50 -26.39
CA HIS A 238 -15.73 -20.15 -26.25
C HIS A 238 -16.82 -19.15 -26.55
N HIS A 239 -17.61 -19.42 -27.59
CA HIS A 239 -18.81 -18.67 -27.90
C HIS A 239 -19.99 -19.26 -27.14
N PHE A 240 -20.65 -18.44 -26.35
CA PHE A 240 -21.79 -18.85 -25.53
C PHE A 240 -23.05 -18.10 -25.96
N VAL A 241 -24.18 -18.81 -25.92
CA VAL A 241 -25.53 -18.24 -26.07
C VAL A 241 -26.43 -18.90 -25.05
N THR A 242 -27.15 -18.12 -24.25
CA THR A 242 -27.94 -18.61 -23.10
C THR A 242 -29.41 -18.18 -23.13
N ALA A 243 -29.91 -17.75 -24.31
CA ALA A 243 -31.22 -17.11 -24.48
C ALA A 243 -32.31 -17.70 -23.56
N GLU A 244 -32.91 -16.84 -22.74
CA GLU A 244 -34.04 -17.13 -21.83
C GLU A 244 -33.78 -18.11 -20.67
N ASN A 245 -32.58 -18.69 -20.53
CA ASN A 245 -32.25 -19.61 -19.44
C ASN A 245 -31.64 -18.86 -18.23
N PRO A 246 -32.27 -18.89 -17.03
CA PRO A 246 -31.74 -18.22 -15.85
C PRO A 246 -30.45 -18.85 -15.30
N ASP A 247 -30.19 -20.14 -15.58
CA ASP A 247 -29.07 -20.89 -15.03
C ASP A 247 -27.74 -20.56 -15.74
N GLY A 248 -27.79 -20.17 -17.03
CA GLY A 248 -26.60 -19.82 -17.83
C GLY A 248 -25.69 -21.01 -18.16
N VAL A 249 -24.55 -20.75 -18.82
CA VAL A 249 -23.50 -21.77 -19.03
C VAL A 249 -22.49 -21.65 -17.90
N SER A 250 -22.17 -22.75 -17.20
CA SER A 250 -21.23 -22.70 -16.07
C SER A 250 -19.94 -23.48 -16.30
N LEU A 251 -18.86 -22.99 -15.70
CA LEU A 251 -17.54 -23.61 -15.66
C LEU A 251 -17.15 -23.84 -14.21
N VAL A 252 -16.91 -25.10 -13.84
CA VAL A 252 -16.46 -25.46 -12.49
C VAL A 252 -15.00 -25.05 -12.33
N LEU A 253 -14.70 -24.30 -11.26
CA LEU A 253 -13.36 -23.83 -10.94
C LEU A 253 -12.77 -24.56 -9.72
N ASP A 254 -13.57 -24.72 -8.67
CA ASP A 254 -13.20 -25.36 -7.39
C ASP A 254 -11.81 -24.92 -6.88
N ASN A 255 -11.63 -23.60 -6.75
CA ASN A 255 -10.36 -22.96 -6.38
C ASN A 255 -10.40 -22.39 -4.96
N ALA A 256 -9.75 -23.08 -4.02
CA ALA A 256 -9.74 -22.65 -2.61
C ALA A 256 -8.51 -21.81 -2.19
N LYS A 257 -7.54 -21.61 -3.09
CA LYS A 257 -6.23 -21.00 -2.75
C LYS A 257 -6.12 -19.53 -3.12
N ASP A 258 -6.55 -19.20 -4.34
CA ASP A 258 -6.25 -17.95 -5.02
C ASP A 258 -7.55 -17.25 -5.46
N PHE A 259 -7.53 -15.91 -5.56
CA PHE A 259 -8.77 -15.11 -5.66
C PHE A 259 -8.70 -13.94 -6.64
N VAL A 260 -7.68 -13.88 -7.52
CA VAL A 260 -7.66 -12.91 -8.62
C VAL A 260 -8.13 -13.59 -9.90
N LEU A 261 -9.34 -13.26 -10.34
CA LEU A 261 -9.94 -13.81 -11.56
C LEU A 261 -9.60 -12.91 -12.74
N THR A 262 -9.06 -13.50 -13.81
CA THR A 262 -8.84 -12.80 -15.08
C THR A 262 -9.50 -13.58 -16.22
N PHE A 263 -10.12 -12.87 -17.17
CA PHE A 263 -10.65 -13.46 -18.39
C PHE A 263 -10.74 -12.40 -19.49
N ASP A 264 -10.63 -12.86 -20.74
CA ASP A 264 -10.94 -12.04 -21.90
C ASP A 264 -12.39 -12.24 -22.28
N VAL A 265 -13.11 -11.15 -22.58
CA VAL A 265 -14.52 -11.22 -22.96
C VAL A 265 -14.85 -10.24 -24.08
N LYS A 266 -15.81 -10.65 -24.92
CA LYS A 266 -16.50 -9.81 -25.89
C LYS A 266 -17.98 -10.18 -25.90
N PHE A 267 -18.85 -9.26 -25.50
CA PHE A 267 -20.29 -9.46 -25.54
C PHE A 267 -20.89 -9.04 -26.89
N VAL A 268 -21.87 -9.82 -27.36
CA VAL A 268 -22.70 -9.50 -28.54
C VAL A 268 -24.04 -8.90 -28.11
N SER A 269 -24.52 -9.27 -26.92
CA SER A 269 -25.76 -8.77 -26.31
C SER A 269 -25.54 -8.48 -24.83
N ASN A 270 -26.54 -7.85 -24.19
CA ASN A 270 -26.51 -7.69 -22.74
C ASN A 270 -26.40 -9.06 -22.07
N GLY A 271 -25.43 -9.18 -21.18
CA GLY A 271 -25.12 -10.39 -20.44
C GLY A 271 -24.34 -10.11 -19.16
N SER A 272 -23.85 -11.19 -18.57
CA SER A 272 -23.06 -11.14 -17.34
C SER A 272 -22.06 -12.29 -17.28
N VAL A 273 -20.95 -12.04 -16.60
CA VAL A 273 -20.09 -13.08 -16.04
C VAL A 273 -20.29 -13.06 -14.53
N SER A 274 -20.77 -14.16 -13.95
CA SER A 274 -21.01 -14.27 -12.51
C SER A 274 -20.04 -15.26 -11.87
N VAL A 275 -19.62 -15.00 -10.63
CA VAL A 275 -18.70 -15.85 -9.87
C VAL A 275 -19.37 -16.27 -8.58
N VAL A 276 -19.47 -17.58 -8.34
CA VAL A 276 -20.04 -18.14 -7.11
C VAL A 276 -18.91 -18.36 -6.10
N LEU A 277 -19.04 -17.74 -4.93
CA LEU A 277 -18.03 -17.70 -3.88
C LEU A 277 -18.56 -18.31 -2.58
N GLU A 278 -17.94 -19.39 -2.12
CA GLU A 278 -18.05 -19.77 -0.72
C GLU A 278 -17.24 -18.82 0.14
N THR A 279 -17.73 -18.52 1.35
CA THR A 279 -17.11 -17.52 2.23
C THR A 279 -16.97 -18.03 3.65
N THR A 280 -16.31 -17.24 4.50
CA THR A 280 -16.23 -17.50 5.95
C THR A 280 -17.56 -17.34 6.68
N GLU A 281 -18.57 -16.71 6.07
CA GLU A 281 -19.90 -16.58 6.66
C GLU A 281 -20.74 -17.84 6.44
N LYS A 282 -21.47 -18.26 7.48
CA LYS A 282 -22.40 -19.39 7.40
C LYS A 282 -23.55 -19.06 6.43
N GLY A 283 -24.02 -20.06 5.69
CA GLY A 283 -25.14 -19.93 4.75
C GLY A 283 -24.73 -20.19 3.30
N PRO A 284 -25.61 -19.86 2.33
CA PRO A 284 -25.34 -20.11 0.92
C PRO A 284 -24.20 -19.24 0.38
N PRO A 285 -23.55 -19.63 -0.73
CA PRO A 285 -22.51 -18.84 -1.38
C PRO A 285 -22.95 -17.40 -1.70
N TYR A 286 -21.98 -16.48 -1.72
CA TYR A 286 -22.15 -15.17 -2.33
C TYR A 286 -21.98 -15.25 -3.84
N ILE A 287 -22.62 -14.36 -4.58
CA ILE A 287 -22.47 -14.28 -6.02
C ILE A 287 -22.01 -12.88 -6.41
N LEU A 288 -20.87 -12.79 -7.09
CA LEU A 288 -20.40 -11.56 -7.71
C LEU A 288 -20.85 -11.54 -9.17
N HIS A 289 -21.65 -10.56 -9.56
CA HIS A 289 -22.13 -10.39 -10.94
C HIS A 289 -21.39 -9.26 -11.63
N TYR A 290 -20.69 -9.57 -12.72
CA TYR A 290 -20.09 -8.58 -13.62
C TYR A 290 -21.01 -8.42 -14.84
N ILE A 291 -21.86 -7.40 -14.81
CA ILE A 291 -22.93 -7.20 -15.78
C ILE A 291 -22.57 -6.15 -16.83
N THR A 292 -23.13 -6.28 -18.03
CA THR A 292 -22.94 -5.32 -19.13
C THR A 292 -23.75 -4.02 -18.94
N SER A 293 -23.45 -3.29 -17.87
CA SER A 293 -24.16 -2.08 -17.42
C SER A 293 -23.16 -1.02 -16.95
N PRO A 294 -23.50 0.28 -16.98
CA PRO A 294 -22.70 1.33 -16.34
C PRO A 294 -22.90 1.40 -14.80
N LEU A 295 -23.71 0.52 -14.21
CA LEU A 295 -23.90 0.45 -12.76
C LEU A 295 -22.57 0.37 -12.02
N LEU A 296 -22.31 1.25 -11.06
CA LEU A 296 -21.04 1.22 -10.34
C LEU A 296 -20.91 -0.01 -9.43
N LEU A 297 -21.83 -0.13 -8.48
CA LEU A 297 -21.87 -1.18 -7.48
C LEU A 297 -23.27 -1.25 -6.87
N SER A 298 -23.81 -2.45 -6.70
CA SER A 298 -25.00 -2.72 -5.90
C SER A 298 -24.77 -3.94 -5.03
N PHE A 299 -25.44 -3.98 -3.88
CA PHE A 299 -25.44 -5.14 -3.00
C PHE A 299 -26.83 -5.37 -2.45
N LYS A 300 -27.34 -6.59 -2.62
CA LYS A 300 -28.60 -7.04 -2.05
C LYS A 300 -28.49 -8.51 -1.65
N ASP A 301 -28.90 -8.82 -0.42
CA ASP A 301 -28.85 -10.17 0.14
C ASP A 301 -27.44 -10.78 0.10
N ARG A 302 -27.15 -11.66 -0.85
CA ARG A 302 -25.82 -12.25 -1.08
C ARG A 302 -25.29 -12.04 -2.51
N GLU A 303 -25.89 -11.10 -3.22
CA GLU A 303 -25.51 -10.73 -4.58
C GLU A 303 -24.83 -9.36 -4.59
N VAL A 304 -23.58 -9.33 -5.04
CA VAL A 304 -22.83 -8.11 -5.29
C VAL A 304 -22.76 -7.91 -6.80
N ILE A 305 -23.19 -6.75 -7.29
CA ILE A 305 -23.30 -6.48 -8.72
C ILE A 305 -22.39 -5.33 -9.10
N TYR A 306 -21.47 -5.59 -10.02
CA TYR A 306 -20.59 -4.63 -10.66
C TYR A 306 -20.96 -4.47 -12.13
N GLY A 307 -21.15 -3.25 -12.59
CA GLY A 307 -21.24 -2.95 -14.02
C GLY A 307 -19.84 -2.87 -14.63
N ILE A 308 -19.62 -3.64 -15.70
CA ILE A 308 -18.36 -3.65 -16.45
C ILE A 308 -18.47 -2.95 -17.80
N GLY A 309 -19.56 -2.22 -18.07
CA GLY A 309 -19.82 -1.58 -19.36
C GLY A 309 -20.20 -2.58 -20.46
N SER A 310 -20.36 -2.12 -21.70
CA SER A 310 -20.88 -2.97 -22.79
C SER A 310 -19.97 -4.14 -23.17
N ARG A 311 -18.64 -3.94 -23.09
CA ARG A 311 -17.62 -4.94 -23.48
C ARG A 311 -17.89 -5.51 -24.89
N ALA A 312 -18.35 -4.65 -25.80
CA ALA A 312 -18.67 -5.02 -27.20
C ALA A 312 -17.44 -5.34 -28.06
N SER A 313 -16.27 -4.92 -27.60
CA SER A 313 -14.95 -5.28 -28.14
C SER A 313 -14.21 -6.16 -27.15
N TRP A 314 -13.29 -7.00 -27.67
CA TRP A 314 -12.42 -7.82 -26.83
C TRP A 314 -11.70 -6.96 -25.81
N SER A 315 -11.83 -7.33 -24.54
CA SER A 315 -11.08 -6.72 -23.45
C SER A 315 -10.80 -7.76 -22.36
N THR A 316 -9.68 -7.56 -21.66
CA THR A 316 -9.31 -8.35 -20.50
C THR A 316 -9.93 -7.74 -19.25
N VAL A 317 -10.65 -8.55 -18.50
CA VAL A 317 -11.22 -8.17 -17.20
C VAL A 317 -10.42 -8.90 -16.13
N SER A 318 -9.84 -8.17 -15.18
CA SER A 318 -9.11 -8.72 -14.03
C SER A 318 -9.70 -8.18 -12.73
N ARG A 319 -10.15 -9.06 -11.84
CA ARG A 319 -10.89 -8.74 -10.62
C ARG A 319 -10.28 -9.45 -9.41
N ASP A 320 -9.96 -8.69 -8.38
CA ASP A 320 -9.68 -9.23 -7.05
C ASP A 320 -11.01 -9.51 -6.33
N LEU A 321 -11.35 -10.79 -6.21
CA LEU A 321 -12.61 -11.25 -5.64
C LEU A 321 -12.70 -10.99 -4.13
N VAL A 322 -11.56 -10.87 -3.42
CA VAL A 322 -11.53 -10.49 -1.99
C VAL A 322 -11.96 -9.03 -1.86
N THR A 323 -11.34 -8.16 -2.65
CA THR A 323 -11.68 -6.73 -2.66
C THR A 323 -13.12 -6.53 -3.08
N ASP A 324 -13.57 -7.16 -4.17
CA ASP A 324 -14.92 -6.97 -4.68
C ASP A 324 -16.01 -7.45 -3.70
N LEU A 325 -15.82 -8.60 -3.07
CA LEU A 325 -16.73 -9.09 -2.04
C LEU A 325 -16.81 -8.13 -0.86
N ARG A 326 -15.66 -7.70 -0.32
CA ARG A 326 -15.61 -6.82 0.86
C ARG A 326 -16.21 -5.45 0.58
N LYS A 327 -15.98 -4.89 -0.60
CA LYS A 327 -16.55 -3.59 -1.00
C LYS A 327 -18.06 -3.68 -1.27
N GLY A 328 -18.51 -4.79 -1.84
CA GLY A 328 -19.94 -5.10 -1.97
C GLY A 328 -20.66 -5.20 -0.63
N VAL A 329 -20.20 -6.11 0.25
CA VAL A 329 -20.80 -6.32 1.58
C VAL A 329 -20.68 -5.08 2.46
N GLY A 330 -19.57 -4.35 2.34
CA GLY A 330 -19.31 -3.11 3.07
C GLY A 330 -20.00 -1.87 2.49
N LEU A 331 -20.80 -2.01 1.43
CA LEU A 331 -21.40 -0.87 0.72
C LEU A 331 -22.16 0.06 1.68
N SER A 332 -21.87 1.35 1.58
CA SER A 332 -22.49 2.39 2.39
C SER A 332 -22.79 3.65 1.55
N ASN A 333 -23.75 4.44 2.04
CA ASN A 333 -24.08 5.76 1.52
C ASN A 333 -23.28 6.88 2.23
N THR A 334 -22.25 6.53 3.00
CA THR A 334 -21.37 7.48 3.70
C THR A 334 -20.03 7.60 2.97
N LYS A 335 -19.07 8.35 3.55
CA LYS A 335 -17.71 8.49 3.01
C LYS A 335 -16.78 7.31 3.34
N VAL A 336 -17.31 6.31 4.05
CA VAL A 336 -16.54 5.23 4.68
C VAL A 336 -17.22 3.91 4.36
N VAL A 337 -16.52 3.00 3.70
CA VAL A 337 -16.97 1.62 3.51
C VAL A 337 -16.99 0.91 4.85
N LYS A 338 -18.07 0.17 5.16
CA LYS A 338 -18.19 -0.56 6.43
C LYS A 338 -17.14 -1.67 6.48
N ALA A 339 -16.43 -1.74 7.61
CA ALA A 339 -15.46 -2.81 7.84
C ALA A 339 -16.17 -4.17 7.90
N THR A 340 -15.60 -5.18 7.26
CA THR A 340 -16.08 -6.55 7.28
C THR A 340 -14.91 -7.53 7.42
N LYS A 341 -15.16 -8.64 8.10
CA LYS A 341 -14.20 -9.76 8.25
C LYS A 341 -14.46 -10.89 7.24
N ILE A 342 -15.42 -10.71 6.34
CA ILE A 342 -15.74 -11.71 5.31
C ILE A 342 -14.51 -11.96 4.43
N MET A 343 -14.28 -13.23 4.12
CA MET A 343 -13.24 -13.72 3.22
C MET A 343 -13.81 -14.80 2.32
N PRO A 344 -13.46 -14.82 1.01
CA PRO A 344 -13.74 -15.97 0.18
C PRO A 344 -12.92 -17.17 0.66
N ARG A 345 -13.53 -18.36 0.56
CA ARG A 345 -12.92 -19.66 0.86
C ARG A 345 -12.70 -20.50 -0.39
N CYS A 346 -13.65 -20.47 -1.32
CA CYS A 346 -13.56 -21.19 -2.58
C CYS A 346 -14.25 -20.41 -3.69
N VAL A 347 -13.57 -20.29 -4.84
CA VAL A 347 -14.18 -19.90 -6.11
C VAL A 347 -14.79 -21.15 -6.73
N VAL A 348 -16.11 -21.31 -6.59
CA VAL A 348 -16.81 -22.57 -6.93
C VAL A 348 -16.94 -22.71 -8.43
N GLN A 349 -17.57 -21.72 -9.07
CA GLN A 349 -17.85 -21.75 -10.51
C GLN A 349 -17.98 -20.34 -11.09
N LEU A 350 -17.74 -20.26 -12.40
CA LEU A 350 -18.05 -19.12 -13.25
C LEU A 350 -19.36 -19.41 -14.01
N VAL A 351 -20.26 -18.43 -14.11
CA VAL A 351 -21.53 -18.57 -14.83
C VAL A 351 -21.67 -17.46 -15.87
N LEU A 352 -21.88 -17.85 -17.13
CA LEU A 352 -22.04 -16.96 -18.27
C LEU A 352 -23.53 -16.80 -18.59
N ARG A 353 -23.97 -15.57 -18.84
CA ARG A 353 -25.32 -15.24 -19.31
C ARG A 353 -25.27 -14.21 -20.42
N GLY A 354 -26.28 -14.21 -21.29
CA GLY A 354 -26.33 -13.46 -22.53
C GLY A 354 -25.69 -14.21 -23.69
N SER A 355 -25.10 -13.47 -24.63
CA SER A 355 -24.35 -14.01 -25.76
C SER A 355 -23.04 -13.25 -25.98
N GLY A 356 -21.96 -13.99 -26.22
CA GLY A 356 -20.63 -13.44 -26.42
C GLY A 356 -19.55 -14.50 -26.58
N CYS A 357 -18.30 -14.07 -26.53
CA CYS A 357 -17.11 -14.91 -26.51
C CYS A 357 -16.32 -14.68 -25.22
N ILE A 358 -15.74 -15.75 -24.67
CA ILE A 358 -14.83 -15.69 -23.52
C ILE A 358 -13.59 -16.55 -23.77
N SER A 359 -12.42 -16.12 -23.31
CA SER A 359 -11.17 -16.88 -23.37
C SER A 359 -10.26 -16.55 -22.19
N ASN A 360 -9.14 -17.28 -22.07
CA ASN A 360 -8.08 -16.98 -21.10
C ASN A 360 -8.57 -16.82 -19.65
N ILE A 361 -9.47 -17.72 -19.23
CA ILE A 361 -10.00 -17.71 -17.86
C ILE A 361 -8.91 -18.24 -16.93
N THR A 362 -8.45 -17.40 -16.01
CA THR A 362 -7.42 -17.76 -15.03
C THR A 362 -7.82 -17.32 -13.63
N VAL A 363 -7.37 -18.08 -12.64
CA VAL A 363 -7.35 -17.63 -11.24
C VAL A 363 -5.90 -17.61 -10.78
N SER A 364 -5.46 -16.50 -10.23
CA SER A 364 -4.08 -16.30 -9.77
C SER A 364 -3.99 -15.72 -8.36
N SER A 365 -2.83 -15.90 -7.73
CA SER A 365 -2.57 -15.32 -6.40
C SER A 365 -2.57 -13.79 -6.45
N THR A 366 -1.94 -13.21 -7.47
CA THR A 366 -1.94 -11.77 -7.78
C THR A 366 -1.97 -11.53 -9.29
N ALA A 367 -2.27 -10.29 -9.71
CA ALA A 367 -2.19 -9.86 -11.11
C ALA A 367 -1.72 -8.40 -11.23
N HIS A 368 -0.68 -8.01 -10.48
CA HIS A 368 -0.34 -6.60 -10.24
C HIS A 368 -0.20 -5.71 -11.49
N MET A 369 0.29 -6.24 -12.60
CA MET A 369 0.43 -5.42 -13.81
C MET A 369 -0.91 -5.00 -14.40
N ALA A 370 -2.00 -5.75 -14.21
CA ALA A 370 -3.32 -5.36 -14.71
C ALA A 370 -3.87 -4.10 -14.01
N PRO A 371 -3.92 -4.00 -12.66
CA PRO A 371 -4.17 -2.75 -11.94
C PRO A 371 -3.25 -1.59 -12.32
N PHE A 372 -1.95 -1.86 -12.53
CA PHE A 372 -0.98 -0.84 -12.93
C PHE A 372 -1.32 -0.25 -14.30
N PHE A 373 -1.60 -1.10 -15.30
CA PHE A 373 -2.00 -0.63 -16.62
C PHE A 373 -3.37 0.05 -16.61
N ALA A 374 -4.36 -0.46 -15.86
CA ALA A 374 -5.65 0.20 -15.71
C ALA A 374 -5.51 1.63 -15.16
N ALA A 375 -4.68 1.82 -14.13
CA ALA A 375 -4.37 3.15 -13.60
C ALA A 375 -3.67 4.04 -14.63
N SER A 376 -2.72 3.48 -15.40
CA SER A 376 -1.97 4.19 -16.44
C SER A 376 -2.87 4.64 -17.59
N ASP A 377 -3.71 3.75 -18.09
CA ASP A 377 -4.69 4.01 -19.14
C ASP A 377 -5.70 5.06 -18.70
N TRP A 378 -6.20 4.96 -17.46
CA TRP A 378 -7.12 5.94 -16.92
C TRP A 378 -6.47 7.34 -16.89
N LEU A 379 -5.22 7.44 -16.42
CA LEU A 379 -4.49 8.70 -16.40
C LEU A 379 -4.25 9.25 -17.81
N LEU A 380 -3.87 8.40 -18.77
CA LEU A 380 -3.66 8.81 -20.16
C LEU A 380 -4.96 9.38 -20.78
N HIS A 381 -6.09 8.71 -20.59
CA HIS A 381 -7.36 9.10 -21.21
C HIS A 381 -8.10 10.23 -20.50
N ASN A 382 -7.81 10.49 -19.21
CA ASN A 382 -8.49 11.50 -18.40
C ASN A 382 -7.64 12.74 -18.10
N GLN A 383 -6.48 12.89 -18.75
CA GLN A 383 -5.71 14.14 -18.73
C GLN A 383 -6.41 15.18 -19.61
N ASP A 384 -6.60 16.39 -19.08
CA ASP A 384 -7.19 17.48 -19.85
C ASP A 384 -6.19 18.20 -20.77
N GLU A 385 -6.69 19.16 -21.55
CA GLU A 385 -5.89 19.96 -22.49
C GLU A 385 -4.84 20.84 -21.81
N HIS A 386 -4.97 21.11 -20.51
CA HIS A 386 -4.00 21.86 -19.73
C HIS A 386 -2.94 20.95 -19.09
N GLY A 387 -2.97 19.65 -19.36
CA GLY A 387 -2.06 18.64 -18.83
C GLY A 387 -2.42 18.18 -17.41
N GLY A 388 -3.54 18.64 -16.86
CA GLY A 388 -3.96 18.33 -15.50
C GLY A 388 -4.95 17.18 -15.40
N TRP A 389 -5.15 16.70 -14.19
CA TRP A 389 -6.30 15.84 -13.84
C TRP A 389 -7.23 16.59 -12.88
N PRO A 390 -8.31 17.21 -13.38
CA PRO A 390 -9.16 18.08 -12.57
C PRO A 390 -9.92 17.28 -11.52
N ILE A 391 -9.86 17.73 -10.26
CA ILE A 391 -10.55 17.09 -9.15
C ILE A 391 -12.00 17.59 -9.11
N LYS A 392 -12.94 16.70 -9.38
CA LYS A 392 -14.36 17.03 -9.64
C LYS A 392 -15.22 17.23 -8.38
N VAL A 393 -14.60 17.55 -7.24
CA VAL A 393 -15.31 17.77 -5.97
C VAL A 393 -14.75 18.97 -5.24
N THR A 394 -15.63 19.68 -4.52
CA THR A 394 -15.24 20.80 -3.68
C THR A 394 -14.39 20.33 -2.50
N ARG A 395 -13.35 21.08 -2.16
CA ARG A 395 -12.49 20.84 -0.99
C ARG A 395 -12.33 22.10 -0.15
N LYS A 396 -12.80 22.04 1.11
CA LYS A 396 -12.56 23.07 2.12
C LYS A 396 -11.46 22.60 3.08
N LEU A 397 -10.24 23.12 2.97
CA LEU A 397 -9.06 22.63 3.72
C LEU A 397 -9.16 22.85 5.24
N GLY A 398 -9.76 23.96 5.65
CA GLY A 398 -9.97 24.37 7.03
C GLY A 398 -10.56 25.78 7.09
N GLU A 399 -10.80 26.29 8.28
CA GLU A 399 -11.12 27.72 8.46
C GLU A 399 -9.94 28.59 8.02
N GLY A 400 -10.23 29.76 7.44
CA GLY A 400 -9.24 30.68 6.88
C GLY A 400 -8.85 30.42 5.41
N PHE A 401 -9.06 29.22 4.88
CA PHE A 401 -8.84 28.92 3.46
C PHE A 401 -10.13 29.06 2.64
N LYS A 402 -10.03 29.65 1.45
CA LYS A 402 -11.12 29.59 0.46
C LYS A 402 -11.40 28.14 0.05
N SER A 403 -12.67 27.83 -0.23
CA SER A 403 -13.05 26.54 -0.81
C SER A 403 -12.45 26.39 -2.20
N LEU A 404 -11.91 25.21 -2.48
CA LEU A 404 -11.50 24.82 -3.82
C LEU A 404 -12.71 24.25 -4.55
N GLU A 405 -13.21 24.96 -5.55
CA GLU A 405 -14.33 24.51 -6.38
C GLU A 405 -13.91 23.43 -7.38
N PRO A 406 -14.82 22.52 -7.79
CA PRO A 406 -14.53 21.42 -8.71
C PRO A 406 -13.77 21.90 -9.96
N GLY A 407 -12.72 21.18 -10.33
CA GLY A 407 -11.83 21.54 -11.44
C GLY A 407 -10.41 21.91 -10.99
N TRP A 408 -10.17 22.08 -9.69
CA TRP A 408 -8.84 22.34 -9.14
C TRP A 408 -7.86 21.18 -9.40
N TYR A 409 -6.57 21.51 -9.57
CA TYR A 409 -5.48 20.54 -9.72
C TYR A 409 -4.69 20.38 -8.42
N SER A 410 -3.95 19.28 -8.30
CA SER A 410 -3.06 19.04 -7.16
C SER A 410 -1.65 18.73 -7.65
N ALA A 411 -0.61 19.38 -7.12
CA ALA A 411 0.77 19.05 -7.46
C ALA A 411 1.11 17.59 -7.13
N MET A 412 0.52 17.04 -6.07
CA MET A 412 0.66 15.63 -5.72
C MET A 412 -0.03 14.71 -6.75
N ALA A 413 -1.19 15.10 -7.28
CA ALA A 413 -1.84 14.37 -8.36
C ALA A 413 -0.95 14.34 -9.60
N GLN A 414 -0.42 15.51 -10.00
CA GLN A 414 0.44 15.61 -11.16
C GLN A 414 1.71 14.77 -10.99
N GLY A 415 2.40 14.88 -9.85
CA GLY A 415 3.64 14.13 -9.61
C GLY A 415 3.44 12.62 -9.58
N GLN A 416 2.42 12.13 -8.87
CA GLN A 416 2.16 10.69 -8.83
C GLN A 416 1.70 10.14 -10.18
N ALA A 417 0.94 10.93 -10.95
CA ALA A 417 0.58 10.57 -12.31
C ALA A 417 1.80 10.51 -13.24
N MET A 418 2.72 11.49 -13.17
CA MET A 418 3.99 11.47 -13.88
C MET A 418 4.77 10.19 -13.58
N SER A 419 4.98 9.86 -12.30
CA SER A 419 5.68 8.66 -11.87
C SER A 419 5.04 7.36 -12.36
N THR A 420 3.70 7.33 -12.46
CA THR A 420 2.96 6.19 -13.01
C THR A 420 3.23 6.07 -14.51
N LEU A 421 2.98 7.14 -15.26
CA LEU A 421 3.11 7.19 -16.72
C LEU A 421 4.55 6.94 -17.21
N VAL A 422 5.54 7.45 -16.49
CA VAL A 422 6.97 7.18 -16.76
C VAL A 422 7.26 5.70 -16.66
N ARG A 423 6.84 5.03 -15.59
CA ARG A 423 6.99 3.58 -15.42
C ARG A 423 6.29 2.82 -16.55
N THR A 424 5.10 3.27 -16.97
CA THR A 424 4.35 2.63 -18.06
C THR A 424 5.09 2.75 -19.38
N TYR A 425 5.66 3.93 -19.66
CA TYR A 425 6.53 4.13 -20.84
C TYR A 425 7.76 3.23 -20.79
N LEU A 426 8.43 3.12 -19.63
CA LEU A 426 9.63 2.29 -19.50
C LEU A 426 9.34 0.80 -19.71
N VAL A 427 8.15 0.32 -19.33
CA VAL A 427 7.72 -1.07 -19.55
C VAL A 427 7.24 -1.33 -20.98
N THR A 428 6.51 -0.39 -21.59
CA THR A 428 5.79 -0.63 -22.86
C THR A 428 6.47 -0.01 -24.08
N HIS A 429 7.37 0.94 -23.87
CA HIS A 429 7.93 1.83 -24.88
C HIS A 429 6.89 2.60 -25.71
N ASN A 430 5.63 2.71 -25.24
CA ASN A 430 4.60 3.47 -25.93
C ASN A 430 4.77 4.98 -25.63
N PRO A 431 5.10 5.81 -26.63
CA PRO A 431 5.42 7.23 -26.43
C PRO A 431 4.23 8.07 -25.94
N ALA A 432 2.98 7.57 -26.06
CA ALA A 432 1.80 8.27 -25.56
C ALA A 432 1.88 8.54 -24.05
N TYR A 433 2.41 7.58 -23.26
CA TYR A 433 2.54 7.73 -21.82
C TYR A 433 3.60 8.78 -21.44
N LEU A 434 4.77 8.76 -22.08
CA LEU A 434 5.80 9.77 -21.84
C LEU A 434 5.31 11.16 -22.26
N GLY A 435 4.61 11.26 -23.39
CA GLY A 435 3.98 12.49 -23.85
C GLY A 435 2.97 13.06 -22.84
N ALA A 436 2.14 12.21 -22.23
CA ALA A 436 1.22 12.61 -21.17
C ALA A 436 1.96 13.05 -19.89
N ALA A 437 3.02 12.35 -19.50
CA ALA A 437 3.85 12.71 -18.35
C ALA A 437 4.53 14.09 -18.53
N ILE A 438 5.02 14.39 -19.74
CA ILE A 438 5.59 15.70 -20.07
C ILE A 438 4.51 16.79 -20.01
N ARG A 439 3.32 16.57 -20.59
CA ARG A 439 2.22 17.55 -20.50
C ARG A 439 1.81 17.85 -19.06
N ALA A 440 1.98 16.90 -18.15
CA ALA A 440 1.64 17.05 -16.75
C ALA A 440 2.45 18.12 -16.01
N THR A 441 3.55 18.64 -16.59
CA THR A 441 4.32 19.77 -16.03
C THR A 441 3.61 21.11 -16.18
N SER A 442 2.66 21.21 -17.09
CA SER A 442 1.97 22.46 -17.44
C SER A 442 1.34 23.19 -16.23
N PRO A 443 0.59 22.53 -15.32
CA PRO A 443 0.01 23.19 -14.14
C PRO A 443 1.04 23.81 -13.19
N PHE A 444 2.29 23.33 -13.16
CA PHE A 444 3.35 23.84 -12.29
C PHE A 444 3.83 25.24 -12.69
N LYS A 445 3.56 25.68 -13.92
CA LYS A 445 3.96 27.00 -14.44
C LYS A 445 2.95 28.10 -14.14
N ARG A 446 1.75 27.74 -13.66
CA ARG A 446 0.65 28.68 -13.36
C ARG A 446 0.45 28.78 -11.85
N THR A 447 0.09 29.96 -11.37
CA THR A 447 -0.22 30.16 -9.94
C THR A 447 -1.54 29.50 -9.58
N SER A 448 -1.74 29.21 -8.29
CA SER A 448 -3.01 28.68 -7.76
C SER A 448 -4.24 29.49 -8.21
N GLU A 449 -4.14 30.82 -8.19
CA GLU A 449 -5.21 31.74 -8.60
C GLU A 449 -5.53 31.70 -10.10
N HIS A 450 -4.61 31.21 -10.93
CA HIS A 450 -4.74 31.15 -12.39
C HIS A 450 -4.87 29.69 -12.88
N GLY A 451 -5.52 28.83 -12.09
CA GLY A 451 -5.77 27.43 -12.46
C GLY A 451 -4.51 26.57 -12.53
N GLY A 452 -3.47 26.92 -11.79
CA GLY A 452 -2.25 26.15 -11.65
C GLY A 452 -2.06 25.57 -10.24
N VAL A 453 -0.85 25.09 -9.98
CA VAL A 453 -0.47 24.54 -8.68
C VAL A 453 0.70 25.28 -8.03
N LYS A 454 1.20 26.37 -8.64
CA LYS A 454 2.33 27.13 -8.10
C LYS A 454 1.90 28.14 -7.04
N ALA A 455 2.56 28.11 -5.89
CA ALA A 455 2.59 29.16 -4.90
C ALA A 455 4.02 29.72 -4.79
N THR A 456 4.17 30.85 -4.12
CA THR A 456 5.49 31.42 -3.84
C THR A 456 5.54 31.84 -2.38
N PHE A 457 6.39 31.17 -1.58
CA PHE A 457 6.59 31.49 -0.17
C PHE A 457 7.44 32.75 -0.04
N MET A 458 6.91 33.76 0.67
CA MET A 458 7.55 35.06 0.94
C MET A 458 8.19 35.71 -0.30
N ASN A 459 7.52 35.64 -1.45
CA ASN A 459 7.98 36.18 -2.74
C ASN A 459 9.35 35.67 -3.21
N LYS A 460 9.82 34.51 -2.69
CA LYS A 460 11.16 34.00 -2.96
C LYS A 460 11.22 32.54 -3.38
N TYR A 461 10.50 31.66 -2.68
CA TYR A 461 10.61 30.21 -2.88
C TYR A 461 9.38 29.67 -3.59
N ASP A 462 9.56 29.08 -4.76
CA ASP A 462 8.47 28.47 -5.50
C ASP A 462 8.06 27.14 -4.84
N TRP A 463 6.75 26.95 -4.72
CA TRP A 463 6.15 25.79 -4.08
C TRP A 463 5.04 25.22 -4.96
N TYR A 464 4.91 23.90 -4.97
CA TYR A 464 3.89 23.20 -5.75
C TYR A 464 2.84 22.63 -4.79
N GLU A 465 1.67 23.25 -4.78
CA GLU A 465 0.61 23.02 -3.80
C GLU A 465 -0.10 21.68 -3.98
N GLU A 466 -0.18 20.87 -2.91
CA GLU A 466 -1.12 19.73 -2.86
C GLU A 466 -2.56 20.23 -3.01
N TYR A 467 -2.88 21.32 -2.32
CA TYR A 467 -4.16 22.02 -2.36
C TYR A 467 -3.88 23.47 -2.75
N PRO A 468 -4.18 23.92 -3.98
CA PRO A 468 -3.88 25.28 -4.44
C PRO A 468 -4.82 26.32 -3.82
N THR A 469 -4.77 26.49 -2.49
CA THR A 469 -5.65 27.36 -1.72
C THR A 469 -5.23 28.82 -1.78
N THR A 470 -6.17 29.70 -1.42
CA THR A 470 -5.90 31.10 -1.09
C THR A 470 -6.32 31.36 0.36
N PRO A 471 -5.41 31.80 1.25
CA PRO A 471 -3.96 31.87 1.05
C PRO A 471 -3.35 30.46 0.85
N SER A 472 -2.08 30.41 0.42
CA SER A 472 -1.38 29.14 0.16
C SER A 472 -1.18 28.30 1.42
N SER A 473 -1.21 26.98 1.27
CA SER A 473 -1.22 26.01 2.38
C SER A 473 0.16 25.44 2.67
N PHE A 474 1.01 25.27 1.66
CA PHE A 474 2.36 24.72 1.77
C PHE A 474 2.40 23.32 2.43
N VAL A 475 1.55 22.39 1.98
CA VAL A 475 1.57 20.99 2.46
C VAL A 475 2.86 20.28 2.03
N LEU A 476 3.61 19.72 2.99
CA LEU A 476 4.95 19.17 2.75
C LEU A 476 4.95 17.90 1.90
N ASN A 477 4.16 16.90 2.27
CA ASN A 477 4.21 15.60 1.61
C ASN A 477 3.82 15.71 0.13
N GLY A 478 2.79 16.49 -0.21
CA GLY A 478 2.31 16.61 -1.57
C GLY A 478 3.30 17.35 -2.47
N PHE A 479 3.99 18.34 -1.90
CA PHE A 479 5.09 19.02 -2.59
C PHE A 479 6.22 18.05 -2.92
N ILE A 480 6.69 17.25 -1.97
CA ILE A 480 7.80 16.31 -2.24
C ILE A 480 7.38 15.23 -3.26
N TYR A 481 6.15 14.71 -3.19
CA TYR A 481 5.65 13.79 -4.24
C TYR A 481 5.64 14.43 -5.63
N SER A 482 5.36 15.73 -5.71
CA SER A 482 5.42 16.48 -6.97
C SER A 482 6.85 16.56 -7.53
N LEU A 483 7.85 16.75 -6.65
CA LEU A 483 9.26 16.76 -7.04
C LEU A 483 9.73 15.39 -7.56
N ILE A 484 9.30 14.30 -6.92
CA ILE A 484 9.64 12.94 -7.37
C ILE A 484 9.10 12.68 -8.79
N GLY A 485 7.87 13.11 -9.07
CA GLY A 485 7.30 12.99 -10.43
C GLY A 485 8.04 13.82 -11.47
N LEU A 486 8.45 15.05 -11.12
CA LEU A 486 9.27 15.89 -11.99
C LEU A 486 10.64 15.27 -12.27
N TYR A 487 11.26 14.68 -11.24
CA TYR A 487 12.51 13.94 -11.37
C TYR A 487 12.35 12.74 -12.32
N ASP A 488 11.31 11.91 -12.14
CA ASP A 488 11.05 10.75 -13.00
C ASP A 488 10.93 11.16 -14.49
N VAL A 489 10.25 12.27 -14.78
CA VAL A 489 10.11 12.80 -16.15
C VAL A 489 11.44 13.35 -16.66
N ALA A 490 12.18 14.11 -15.84
CA ALA A 490 13.44 14.72 -16.24
C ALA A 490 14.48 13.66 -16.63
N GLU A 491 14.62 12.60 -15.81
CA GLU A 491 15.55 11.50 -16.06
C GLU A 491 15.16 10.66 -17.28
N THR A 492 13.85 10.46 -17.50
CA THR A 492 13.36 9.55 -18.55
C THR A 492 13.24 10.23 -19.92
N ALA A 493 12.82 11.48 -19.97
CA ALA A 493 12.56 12.21 -21.22
C ALA A 493 13.84 12.76 -21.89
N GLY A 494 14.98 12.68 -21.21
CA GLY A 494 16.28 13.16 -21.68
C GLY A 494 16.36 14.69 -21.79
N ASN A 495 17.55 15.19 -22.13
CA ASN A 495 17.89 16.62 -22.00
C ASN A 495 17.02 17.60 -22.80
N LYS A 496 16.37 17.16 -23.89
CA LYS A 496 15.54 18.03 -24.73
C LYS A 496 14.10 18.09 -24.24
N LEU A 497 13.45 16.94 -24.08
CA LEU A 497 12.03 16.87 -23.70
C LEU A 497 11.83 16.98 -22.19
N GLY A 498 12.78 16.51 -21.38
CA GLY A 498 12.75 16.57 -19.92
C GLY A 498 13.24 17.88 -19.32
N ARG A 499 13.76 18.82 -20.14
CA ARG A 499 14.39 20.06 -19.65
C ARG A 499 13.49 20.86 -18.71
N GLU A 500 12.21 21.01 -19.07
CA GLU A 500 11.24 21.75 -18.27
C GLU A 500 11.03 21.10 -16.90
N ALA A 501 10.84 19.77 -16.88
CA ALA A 501 10.68 19.02 -15.64
C ALA A 501 11.93 19.14 -14.75
N GLY A 502 13.13 19.08 -15.34
CA GLY A 502 14.40 19.26 -14.62
C GLY A 502 14.54 20.65 -14.00
N VAL A 503 14.14 21.71 -14.70
CA VAL A 503 14.15 23.08 -14.14
C VAL A 503 13.19 23.20 -12.96
N LEU A 504 11.95 22.71 -13.10
CA LEU A 504 10.96 22.73 -12.02
C LEU A 504 11.44 21.89 -10.82
N PHE A 505 11.97 20.69 -11.06
CA PHE A 505 12.54 19.86 -10.01
C PHE A 505 13.64 20.60 -9.24
N SER A 506 14.56 21.24 -9.96
CA SER A 506 15.70 21.95 -9.35
C SER A 506 15.25 23.15 -8.52
N GLN A 507 14.32 23.96 -9.03
CA GLN A 507 13.75 25.11 -8.31
C GLN A 507 12.95 24.69 -7.06
N GLY A 508 12.16 23.64 -7.18
CA GLY A 508 11.42 23.08 -6.07
C GLY A 508 12.34 22.48 -4.99
N LEU A 509 13.43 21.84 -5.40
CA LEU A 509 14.41 21.27 -4.47
C LEU A 509 15.16 22.34 -3.68
N GLU A 510 15.54 23.45 -4.30
CA GLU A 510 16.11 24.62 -3.60
C GLU A 510 15.13 25.21 -2.58
N SER A 511 13.84 25.28 -2.96
CA SER A 511 12.78 25.74 -2.06
C SER A 511 12.57 24.78 -0.88
N LEU A 512 12.58 23.46 -1.14
CA LEU A 512 12.49 22.44 -0.09
C LEU A 512 13.64 22.59 0.91
N LYS A 513 14.88 22.69 0.43
CA LYS A 513 16.08 22.83 1.28
C LYS A 513 15.96 24.06 2.20
N ALA A 514 15.49 25.18 1.68
CA ALA A 514 15.32 26.41 2.45
C ALA A 514 14.17 26.34 3.46
N MET A 515 13.06 25.68 3.11
CA MET A 515 11.82 25.68 3.91
C MET A 515 11.72 24.50 4.87
N LEU A 516 12.51 23.44 4.71
CA LEU A 516 12.48 22.24 5.56
C LEU A 516 12.53 22.52 7.08
N PRO A 517 13.32 23.49 7.59
CA PRO A 517 13.33 23.83 9.01
C PRO A 517 11.97 24.27 9.56
N LEU A 518 11.14 24.91 8.73
CA LEU A 518 9.81 25.38 9.14
C LEU A 518 8.86 24.24 9.47
N PHE A 519 9.18 23.03 8.99
CA PHE A 519 8.36 21.85 9.24
C PHE A 519 8.78 21.04 10.47
N ASP A 520 9.90 21.37 11.11
CA ASP A 520 10.46 20.66 12.26
C ASP A 520 10.04 21.32 13.58
N THR A 521 9.32 20.57 14.42
CA THR A 521 8.86 21.08 15.74
C THR A 521 9.86 20.80 16.86
N GLY A 522 10.95 20.11 16.58
CA GLY A 522 11.88 19.61 17.59
C GLY A 522 11.47 18.27 18.22
N SER A 523 10.25 17.76 17.98
CA SER A 523 9.82 16.42 18.44
C SER A 523 8.85 15.72 17.48
N GLY A 524 8.77 16.19 16.24
CA GLY A 524 7.82 15.77 15.23
C GLY A 524 7.84 16.75 14.06
N THR A 525 6.93 16.59 13.11
CA THR A 525 6.78 17.53 11.98
C THR A 525 5.39 18.14 11.92
N VAL A 526 5.28 19.35 11.37
CA VAL A 526 3.99 19.89 10.93
C VAL A 526 3.64 19.38 9.53
N TYR A 527 2.34 19.28 9.25
CA TYR A 527 1.81 18.82 7.97
C TYR A 527 1.87 19.92 6.89
N ASP A 528 1.60 21.15 7.31
CA ASP A 528 1.49 22.33 6.45
C ASP A 528 1.90 23.60 7.21
N LEU A 529 2.06 24.71 6.50
CA LEU A 529 2.45 26.00 7.08
C LEU A 529 1.25 26.91 7.40
N ARG A 530 0.06 26.35 7.68
CA ARG A 530 -1.12 27.17 8.01
C ARG A 530 -0.92 28.07 9.23
N HIS A 531 -0.06 27.67 10.15
CA HIS A 531 0.26 28.47 11.33
C HIS A 531 1.01 29.75 10.98
N PHE A 532 1.81 29.72 9.91
CA PHE A 532 2.48 30.88 9.36
C PHE A 532 1.55 31.72 8.48
N THR A 533 0.74 31.09 7.64
CA THR A 533 -0.08 31.82 6.65
C THR A 533 -1.40 32.36 7.21
N LEU A 534 -1.96 31.72 8.23
CA LEU A 534 -3.23 32.11 8.86
C LEU A 534 -3.07 32.61 10.31
N GLY A 535 -1.88 32.51 10.91
CA GLY A 535 -1.68 32.85 12.32
C GLY A 535 -2.40 31.92 13.31
N LEU A 536 -2.66 30.68 12.90
CA LEU A 536 -3.34 29.67 13.71
C LEU A 536 -2.34 28.73 14.41
N ALA A 537 -2.84 27.82 15.25
CA ALA A 537 -2.02 26.74 15.80
C ALA A 537 -1.43 25.84 14.69
N PRO A 538 -0.23 25.27 14.89
CA PRO A 538 0.37 24.32 13.95
C PRO A 538 -0.50 23.09 13.72
N ASN A 539 -0.70 22.74 12.46
CA ASN A 539 -1.31 21.47 12.08
C ASN A 539 -0.25 20.36 12.15
N LEU A 540 -0.14 19.70 13.30
CA LEU A 540 0.84 18.64 13.51
C LEU A 540 0.58 17.45 12.58
N ALA A 541 1.64 16.94 11.97
CA ALA A 541 1.56 15.72 11.18
C ALA A 541 1.46 14.52 12.12
N ARG A 542 0.36 13.76 12.03
CA ARG A 542 0.24 12.44 12.67
C ARG A 542 1.39 11.51 12.25
N TRP A 543 1.68 10.49 13.07
CA TRP A 543 2.90 9.68 12.94
C TRP A 543 3.09 8.99 11.58
N ASP A 544 2.02 8.57 10.90
CA ASP A 544 2.10 8.04 9.52
C ASP A 544 2.56 9.10 8.49
N TYR A 545 2.10 10.35 8.60
CA TYR A 545 2.61 11.46 7.80
C TYR A 545 4.05 11.81 8.19
N HIS A 546 4.39 11.80 9.48
CA HIS A 546 5.77 11.98 9.89
C HIS A 546 6.71 10.93 9.26
N THR A 547 6.34 9.64 9.29
CA THR A 547 7.09 8.60 8.59
C THR A 547 7.07 8.76 7.07
N THR A 548 6.00 9.31 6.49
CA THR A 548 5.95 9.66 5.06
C THR A 548 6.99 10.72 4.73
N HIS A 549 7.09 11.79 5.54
CA HIS A 549 8.11 12.81 5.36
C HIS A 549 9.52 12.22 5.46
N ILE A 550 9.77 11.33 6.44
CA ILE A 550 11.06 10.64 6.57
C ILE A 550 11.36 9.80 5.31
N ASN A 551 10.41 8.99 4.84
CA ASN A 551 10.59 8.16 3.65
C ASN A 551 10.88 9.00 2.40
N GLN A 552 10.18 10.12 2.25
CA GLN A 552 10.38 11.06 1.16
C GLN A 552 11.77 11.72 1.19
N LEU A 553 12.21 12.20 2.35
CA LEU A 553 13.56 12.76 2.48
C LEU A 553 14.65 11.70 2.31
N GLN A 554 14.40 10.46 2.74
CA GLN A 554 15.33 9.35 2.55
C GLN A 554 15.50 9.02 1.06
N LEU A 555 14.40 9.03 0.30
CA LEU A 555 14.43 8.93 -1.16
C LEU A 555 15.22 10.08 -1.77
N LEU A 556 14.91 11.33 -1.42
CA LEU A 556 15.63 12.50 -1.95
C LEU A 556 17.13 12.47 -1.63
N ALA A 557 17.51 12.03 -0.43
CA ALA A 557 18.92 11.88 -0.03
C ALA A 557 19.70 10.82 -0.84
N SER A 558 18.99 9.98 -1.61
CA SER A 558 19.60 9.00 -2.51
C SER A 558 19.82 9.52 -3.94
N ILE A 559 19.18 10.63 -4.30
CA ILE A 559 19.28 11.27 -5.64
C ILE A 559 19.89 12.68 -5.60
N ASP A 560 19.93 13.33 -4.44
CA ASP A 560 20.62 14.60 -4.20
C ASP A 560 21.58 14.44 -3.00
N SER A 561 22.80 14.95 -3.15
CA SER A 561 23.89 14.76 -2.19
C SER A 561 23.92 15.79 -1.05
N ALA A 562 22.97 16.74 -1.00
CA ALA A 562 22.92 17.78 0.01
C ALA A 562 22.80 17.17 1.43
N PRO A 563 23.69 17.56 2.38
CA PRO A 563 23.69 17.00 3.73
C PRO A 563 22.37 17.15 4.49
N ILE A 564 21.63 18.22 4.20
CA ILE A 564 20.37 18.58 4.87
C ILE A 564 19.38 17.42 4.90
N PHE A 565 19.20 16.67 3.80
CA PHE A 565 18.25 15.56 3.79
C PHE A 565 18.66 14.45 4.76
N ARG A 566 19.95 14.09 4.82
CA ARG A 566 20.46 13.06 5.72
C ARG A 566 20.39 13.50 7.18
N GLU A 567 20.66 14.77 7.46
CA GLU A 567 20.57 15.35 8.80
C GLU A 567 19.13 15.33 9.33
N TYR A 568 18.17 15.78 8.53
CA TYR A 568 16.76 15.77 8.89
C TYR A 568 16.22 14.34 9.01
N VAL A 569 16.56 13.43 8.09
CA VAL A 569 16.19 12.00 8.22
C VAL A 569 16.72 11.41 9.52
N LYS A 570 17.99 11.67 9.87
CA LYS A 570 18.60 11.18 11.11
C LYS A 570 17.86 11.72 12.33
N ARG A 571 17.59 13.03 12.36
CA ARG A 571 16.90 13.68 13.48
C ARG A 571 15.43 13.24 13.60
N TRP A 572 14.66 13.27 12.51
CA TRP A 572 13.26 12.87 12.53
C TRP A 572 13.05 11.39 12.89
N LYS A 573 13.99 10.51 12.53
CA LYS A 573 13.99 9.12 13.01
C LYS A 573 14.08 9.00 14.53
N THR A 574 14.74 9.93 15.23
CA THR A 574 14.81 9.88 16.70
C THR A 574 13.49 10.25 17.34
N TYR A 575 12.69 11.12 16.70
CA TYR A 575 11.39 11.56 17.22
C TYR A 575 10.41 10.39 17.36
N LEU A 576 10.48 9.40 16.46
CA LEU A 576 9.69 8.16 16.55
C LEU A 576 9.94 7.35 17.83
N LYS A 577 11.05 7.61 18.53
CA LYS A 577 11.47 6.97 19.78
C LYS A 577 11.55 7.97 20.94
N GLY A 578 10.84 9.09 20.87
CA GLY A 578 10.81 10.13 21.91
C GLY A 578 12.04 11.03 21.96
N GLY A 579 12.91 10.97 20.94
CA GLY A 579 14.00 11.92 20.79
C GLY A 579 13.46 13.35 20.61
N ARG A 580 14.20 14.34 21.12
CA ARG A 580 13.83 15.75 21.03
C ARG A 580 15.05 16.58 20.63
N ALA A 581 14.84 17.69 19.95
CA ALA A 581 15.84 18.73 19.81
C ALA A 581 16.19 19.28 21.19
N LYS A 582 17.46 19.67 21.39
CA LYS A 582 17.91 20.28 22.64
C LYS A 582 17.17 21.61 22.87
N HIS A 583 16.70 21.84 24.09
CA HIS A 583 16.35 23.19 24.54
C HIS A 583 17.61 23.92 25.02
N ASN A 584 17.52 25.25 25.15
CA ASN A 584 18.60 26.10 25.64
C ASN A 584 18.84 25.96 27.14
#